data_AF-A0A5D4KBQ3-F1
#
_entry.id   AF-A0A5D4KBQ3-F1
#
_cell.length_a   1.000
_cell.length_b   1.000
_cell.length_c   1.000
_cell.angle_alpha   90.00
_cell.angle_beta   90.00
_cell.angle_gamma   90.00
#
_symmetry.space_group_name_H-M   'P 1'
#
loop_
_entity.id
_entity.type
_entity.pdbx_description
1 polymer ?
#
loop_
_entity_poly.entity_id
_entity_poly.type
_entity_poly.pdbx_seq_one_letter_code
_entity_poly.pdbx_strand_id
1 'polypeptide(L)' 'MTSLAFDHLVHFSSDPASAKETMLQHGIQVIEGGKHENWGTYNTLAYFGLSYIEWLGIQDRSIAVQVDDNPLIQQLVAD' A
#
# COMPACT_ATOMS: atom_id res chain seq x y z
N MET A 1 0.37 2.37 30.47
CA MET A 1 -0.62 2.98 29.56
C MET A 1 -0.16 2.69 28.14
N THR A 2 -1.00 2.12 27.29
CA THR A 2 -0.73 1.99 25.85
C THR A 2 -1.12 3.30 25.17
N SER A 3 -0.16 3.99 24.54
CA SER A 3 -0.40 5.19 23.74
C SER A 3 -0.67 4.80 22.29
N LEU A 4 -1.65 5.43 21.66
CA LEU A 4 -1.83 5.35 20.20
C LEU A 4 -0.83 6.27 19.51
N ALA A 5 -0.30 5.81 18.38
CA ALA A 5 0.59 6.58 17.52
C ALA A 5 0.16 6.38 16.06
N PHE A 6 0.53 7.34 15.22
CA PHE A 6 0.31 7.22 13.78
C PHE A 6 1.31 6.23 13.19
N ASP A 7 0.78 5.16 12.57
CA ASP A 7 1.61 4.14 11.95
C ASP A 7 1.88 4.48 10.48
N HIS A 8 0.85 4.52 9.63
CA HIS A 8 1.05 4.82 8.22
C HIS A 8 -0.18 5.44 7.54
N LEU A 9 0.08 6.02 6.37
CA LEU A 9 -0.94 6.44 5.41
C LEU A 9 -0.93 5.48 4.23
N VAL A 10 -2.10 4.99 3.84
CA VAL A 10 -2.28 4.22 2.60
C VAL A 10 -2.77 5.16 1.49
N HIS A 11 -2.11 5.11 0.34
CA HIS A 11 -2.50 5.76 -0.90
C HIS A 11 -2.79 4.68 -1.95
N PHE A 12 -4.04 4.59 -2.41
CA PHE A 12 -4.42 3.68 -3.49
C PHE A 12 -3.79 4.08 -4.81
N SER A 13 -2.95 3.21 -5.35
CA SER A 13 -2.25 3.42 -6.60
C SER A 13 -2.60 2.33 -7.59
N SER A 14 -2.90 2.72 -8.83
CA SER A 14 -3.04 1.76 -9.93
C SER A 14 -1.72 1.10 -10.29
N ASP A 15 -0.59 1.74 -9.94
CA ASP A 15 0.75 1.19 -10.11
C ASP A 15 1.72 1.71 -9.02
N PRO A 16 1.80 1.00 -7.86
CA PRO A 16 2.81 1.26 -6.84
C PRO A 16 4.26 1.36 -7.33
N ALA A 17 4.63 0.72 -8.45
CA ALA A 17 5.98 0.83 -9.00
C ALA A 17 6.20 2.20 -9.66
N SER A 18 5.21 2.70 -10.41
CA SER A 18 5.27 4.07 -10.97
C SER A 18 5.30 5.15 -9.88
N ALA A 19 4.60 4.92 -8.76
CA ALA A 19 4.66 5.81 -7.59
C ALA A 19 6.09 5.91 -7.03
N LYS A 20 6.82 4.79 -6.95
CA LYS A 20 8.24 4.78 -6.56
C LYS A 20 9.09 5.68 -7.46
N GLU A 21 8.99 5.50 -8.77
CA GLU A 21 9.78 6.27 -9.74
C GLU A 21 9.52 7.76 -9.62
N THR A 22 8.24 8.13 -9.52
CA THR A 22 7.82 9.53 -9.38
C THR A 22 8.35 10.14 -8.08
N MET A 23 8.22 9.43 -6.95
CA MET A 23 8.67 9.96 -5.66
C MET A 23 10.20 10.06 -5.57
N LEU A 24 10.94 9.12 -6.17
CA LEU A 24 12.40 9.21 -6.29
C LEU A 24 12.85 10.47 -7.03
N GLN A 25 12.13 10.88 -8.08
CA GLN A 25 12.40 12.14 -8.80
C GLN A 25 12.20 13.39 -7.92
N HIS A 26 11.35 13.30 -6.90
CA HIS A 26 11.11 14.37 -5.93
C HIS A 26 12.06 14.28 -4.71
N GLY A 27 13.05 13.39 -4.73
CA GLY A 27 14.02 13.21 -3.65
C GLY A 27 13.49 12.42 -2.45
N ILE A 28 12.31 11.81 -2.57
CA ILE A 28 11.75 10.94 -1.52
C ILE A 28 12.31 9.53 -1.71
N GLN A 29 12.90 8.97 -0.66
CA GLN A 29 13.42 7.61 -0.70
C GLN A 29 12.27 6.61 -0.61
N VAL A 30 12.12 5.83 -1.67
CA VAL A 30 11.04 4.87 -1.80
C VAL A 30 11.61 3.51 -2.17
N ILE A 31 11.15 2.47 -1.46
CA ILE A 31 11.55 1.09 -1.67
C ILE A 31 10.37 0.26 -2.16
N GLU A 32 10.68 -0.81 -2.89
CA GLU A 32 9.69 -1.83 -3.19
C GLU A 32 9.27 -2.52 -1.89
N GLY A 33 7.97 -2.73 -1.72
CA GLY A 33 7.43 -3.40 -0.56
C GLY A 33 7.21 -4.89 -0.80
N GLY A 34 6.07 -5.40 -0.37
CA GLY A 34 5.70 -6.81 -0.45
C GLY A 34 4.53 -7.08 -1.37
N LYS A 35 4.34 -8.38 -1.64
CA LYS A 35 3.10 -8.92 -2.19
C LYS A 35 2.28 -9.51 -1.05
N HIS A 36 1.01 -9.14 -0.98
CA HIS A 36 0.05 -9.69 -0.04
C HIS A 36 -0.76 -10.78 -0.74
N GLU A 37 -0.22 -11.99 -0.78
CA GLU A 37 -0.79 -13.10 -1.57
C GLU A 37 -2.25 -13.40 -1.21
N ASN A 38 -2.61 -13.32 0.08
CA ASN A 38 -3.97 -13.54 0.55
C ASN A 38 -4.97 -12.45 0.13
N TRP A 39 -4.46 -11.26 -0.22
CA TRP A 39 -5.28 -10.11 -0.58
C TRP A 39 -5.19 -9.75 -2.07
N GLY A 40 -4.32 -10.39 -2.84
CA GLY A 40 -4.08 -10.04 -4.23
C GLY A 40 -3.53 -8.62 -4.42
N THR A 41 -2.88 -8.03 -3.42
CA THR A 41 -2.32 -6.69 -3.48
C THR A 41 -0.79 -6.68 -3.40
N TYR A 42 -0.20 -5.56 -3.76
CA TYR A 42 1.23 -5.29 -3.63
C TYR A 42 1.45 -3.83 -3.28
N ASN A 43 2.61 -3.52 -2.70
CA ASN A 43 2.90 -2.15 -2.28
C ASN A 43 4.34 -1.70 -2.52
N THR A 44 4.51 -0.41 -2.31
CA THR A 44 5.77 0.33 -2.31
C THR A 44 5.73 1.26 -1.09
N LEU A 45 6.88 1.46 -0.43
CA LEU A 45 6.94 2.12 0.89
C LEU A 45 7.94 3.28 0.91
N ALA A 46 7.57 4.37 1.61
CA ALA A 46 8.47 5.47 1.96
C ALA A 46 8.44 5.74 3.47
N TYR A 47 9.59 5.63 4.13
CA TYR A 47 9.71 5.73 5.59
C TYR A 47 10.09 7.14 6.05
N PHE A 48 9.46 7.60 7.12
CA PHE A 48 9.67 8.90 7.78
C PHE A 48 9.91 8.73 9.28
N GLY A 49 10.83 7.84 9.64
CA GLY A 49 11.04 7.38 11.01
C GLY A 49 10.22 6.12 11.29
N LEU A 50 9.37 6.15 12.32
CA LEU A 50 8.48 5.02 12.64
C LEU A 50 7.23 4.98 11.77
N SER A 51 6.87 6.09 11.14
CA SER A 51 5.70 6.15 10.27
C SER A 51 6.10 6.11 8.79
N TYR A 52 5.20 5.62 7.94
CA TYR A 52 5.47 5.49 6.51
C TYR A 52 4.26 5.81 5.62
N ILE A 53 4.52 6.03 4.33
CA ILE A 53 3.51 6.04 3.28
C ILE A 53 3.56 4.71 2.56
N GLU A 54 2.39 4.09 2.39
CA GLU A 54 2.18 2.88 1.62
C GLU A 54 1.40 3.22 0.35
N TRP A 55 2.01 3.02 -0.82
CA TRP A 55 1.25 2.96 -2.07
C TRP A 55 0.80 1.53 -2.28
N LEU A 56 -0.50 1.29 -2.20
CA LEU A 56 -1.11 -0.03 -2.30
C LEU A 56 -1.86 -0.17 -3.62
N GLY A 57 -1.62 -1.25 -4.35
CA GLY A 57 -2.28 -1.56 -5.62
C GLY A 57 -2.75 -3.01 -5.69
N ILE A 58 -3.68 -3.29 -6.60
CA ILE A 58 -4.14 -4.65 -6.88
C ILE A 58 -3.18 -5.32 -7.86
N GLN A 59 -2.55 -6.41 -7.41
CA GLN A 59 -1.70 -7.27 -8.24
C GLN A 59 -2.50 -8.38 -8.92
N ASP A 60 -3.42 -9.00 -8.19
CA ASP A 60 -4.30 -10.07 -8.66
C ASP A 60 -5.74 -9.77 -8.26
N ARG A 61 -6.50 -9.23 -9.22
CA ARG A 61 -7.89 -8.87 -8.98
C ARG A 61 -8.77 -10.09 -8.74
N SER A 62 -8.41 -11.28 -9.24
CA SER A 62 -9.20 -12.49 -9.04
C SER A 62 -9.15 -12.97 -7.59
N ILE A 63 -8.05 -12.70 -6.89
CA ILE A 63 -7.92 -12.91 -5.44
C ILE A 63 -8.60 -11.78 -4.67
N ALA A 64 -8.30 -10.52 -5.03
CA ALA A 64 -8.78 -9.36 -4.26
C ALA A 64 -10.31 -9.29 -4.16
N VAL A 65 -11.05 -9.69 -5.20
CA VAL A 65 -12.53 -9.71 -5.20
C VAL A 65 -13.14 -10.75 -4.25
N GLN A 66 -12.35 -11.72 -3.78
CA GLN A 66 -12.81 -12.77 -2.86
C GLN A 66 -12.53 -12.42 -1.40
N VAL A 67 -11.84 -11.31 -1.11
CA VAL A 67 -11.44 -10.92 0.25
C VAL A 67 -12.65 -10.47 1.06
N ASP A 68 -12.94 -11.18 2.15
CA ASP A 68 -14.07 -10.91 3.04
C ASP A 68 -13.65 -10.38 4.42
N ASP A 69 -12.36 -10.50 4.78
CA ASP A 69 -11.81 -10.21 6.11
C ASP A 69 -11.09 -8.86 6.23
N ASN A 70 -10.83 -8.18 5.10
CA ASN A 70 -10.14 -6.89 5.06
C ASN A 70 -10.98 -5.80 4.34
N PRO A 71 -11.61 -4.88 5.10
CA PRO A 71 -12.44 -3.81 4.52
C PRO A 71 -11.70 -2.86 3.57
N LEU A 72 -10.39 -2.65 3.77
CA LEU A 72 -9.58 -1.79 2.90
C LEU A 72 -9.52 -2.37 1.47
N ILE A 73 -9.36 -3.69 1.37
CA ILE A 73 -9.27 -4.38 0.08
C ILE A 73 -10.63 -4.42 -0.59
N GLN A 74 -11.70 -4.63 0.18
CA GLN A 74 -13.07 -4.56 -0.32
C GLN A 74 -13.39 -3.20 -0.93
N GLN A 75 -12.97 -2.12 -0.27
CA GLN A 75 -13.11 -0.76 -0.81
C GLN A 75 -12.27 -0.58 -2.08
N LEU A 76 -11.00 -0.98 -2.06
CA LEU A 76 -10.09 -0.85 -3.20
C LEU A 76 -10.59 -1.60 -4.45
N VAL A 77 -11.31 -2.70 -4.28
CA VAL A 77 -11.90 -3.46 -5.39
C VAL A 77 -13.13 -2.78 -5.99
N ALA A 78 -13.85 -2.00 -5.19
CA ALA A 78 -15.11 -1.33 -5.53
C ALA A 78 -14.91 0.05 -6.16
N ASP A 79 -13.79 0.73 -5.83
CA ASP A 79 -13.34 2.00 -6.44
C ASP A 79 -12.90 1.80 -7.91
#